data_AF-A0A965A3L1-F1
#
_entry.id   AF-A0A965A3L1-F1
#
_cell.length_a   1.000
_cell.length_b   1.000
_cell.length_c   1.000
_cell.angle_alpha   90.00
_cell.angle_beta   90.00
_cell.angle_gamma   90.00
#
_symmetry.space_group_name_H-M   'P 1'
#
loop_
_entity.id
_entity.type
_entity.pdbx_description
1 polymer ?
#
loop_
_entity_poly.entity_id
_entity_poly.type
_entity_poly.pdbx_seq_one_letter_code
_entity_poly.pdbx_strand_id
1 'polypeptide(L)' 'MKKFCRVRNLLLVLVLSVLSAAATQSEAARIKDIAALSAARPNQLIGYGLVVGLQGTGDGKDISFTIQT' A
#
# COMPACT_ATOMS: atom_id res chain seq x y z
N MET A 1 -9.23 52.35 23.98
CA MET A 1 -9.77 50.97 23.94
C MET A 1 -9.33 50.16 22.71
N LYS A 2 -9.29 50.72 21.49
CA LYS A 2 -8.89 49.99 20.25
C LYS A 2 -7.46 49.41 20.26
N LYS A 3 -6.52 50.06 20.96
CA LYS A 3 -5.12 49.61 21.07
C LYS A 3 -4.97 48.32 21.90
N PHE A 4 -5.77 48.15 22.95
CA PHE A 4 -5.76 46.97 23.83
C PHE A 4 -6.32 45.73 23.11
N CYS A 5 -7.36 45.92 22.29
CA CYS A 5 -7.91 44.86 21.44
C CYS A 5 -6.92 44.43 20.33
N ARG A 6 -6.19 45.37 19.72
CA ARG A 6 -5.15 45.08 18.72
C ARG A 6 -3.96 44.32 19.30
N VAL A 7 -3.48 44.67 20.50
CA VAL A 7 -2.37 43.96 21.16
C VAL A 7 -2.76 42.53 21.51
N ARG A 8 -3.97 42.31 22.03
CA ARG A 8 -4.47 40.95 22.33
C ARG A 8 -4.59 40.09 21.06
N ASN A 9 -5.04 40.67 19.96
CA ASN A 9 -5.13 39.95 18.69
C ASN A 9 -3.75 39.63 18.11
N LEU A 10 -2.77 40.52 18.25
CA LEU A 10 -1.39 40.30 17.84
C LEU A 10 -0.74 39.16 18.63
N LEU A 11 -0.98 39.12 19.94
CA LEU A 11 -0.46 38.08 20.83
C LEU A 11 -1.06 36.71 20.50
N LEU A 12 -2.37 36.65 20.22
CA LEU A 12 -3.04 35.44 19.73
C LEU A 12 -2.46 34.93 18.41
N VAL A 13 -2.21 35.82 17.45
CA VAL A 13 -1.59 35.45 16.16
C VAL A 13 -0.17 34.92 16.36
N LEU A 14 0.60 35.54 17.27
CA LEU A 14 1.96 35.09 17.58
C LEU A 14 1.97 33.71 18.26
N VAL A 15 1.04 33.45 19.17
CA VAL A 15 0.92 32.14 19.81
C VAL A 15 0.52 31.07 18.78
N LEU A 16 -0.41 31.39 17.88
CA LEU A 16 -0.87 30.46 16.86
C LEU A 16 0.22 30.14 15.81
N SER A 17 1.06 31.13 15.47
CA SER A 17 2.18 30.90 14.54
C SER A 17 3.26 30.02 15.14
N VAL A 18 3.59 30.21 16.42
CA VAL A 18 4.55 29.35 17.15
C VAL A 18 4.01 27.92 17.24
N LEU A 19 2.71 27.76 17.48
CA LEU A 19 2.09 26.44 17.60
C LEU A 19 2.07 25.66 16.27
N SER A 20 1.83 26.35 15.15
CA SER A 20 1.94 25.73 13.81
C SER A 20 3.38 25.37 13.45
N ALA A 21 4.37 26.16 13.87
CA ALA A 21 5.78 25.85 13.62
C ALA A 21 6.29 24.65 14.43
N ALA A 22 5.63 24.33 15.55
CA ALA A 22 5.94 23.18 16.39
C ALA A 22 5.31 21.87 15.89
N ALA A 23 4.55 21.87 14.80
CA ALA A 23 3.99 20.66 14.23
C ALA A 23 5.09 19.76 13.65
N THR A 24 5.29 18.59 14.25
CA THR A 24 6.23 17.58 13.76
C THR A 24 5.66 16.84 12.56
N GLN A 25 6.52 16.42 11.62
CA GLN A 25 6.13 15.59 10.48
C GLN A 25 5.62 14.22 10.96
N SER A 26 4.48 13.79 10.43
CA SER A 26 3.91 12.46 10.72
C SER A 26 4.59 11.39 9.87
N GLU A 27 5.32 10.49 10.50
CA GLU A 27 5.90 9.30 9.87
C GLU A 27 4.79 8.25 9.63
N ALA A 28 4.37 8.09 8.38
CA ALA A 28 3.38 7.09 8.00
C ALA A 28 4.09 5.79 7.58
N ALA A 29 4.21 4.84 8.51
CA ALA A 29 4.71 3.51 8.19
C ALA A 29 3.62 2.67 7.50
N ARG A 30 3.96 1.96 6.41
CA ARG A 30 2.98 1.11 5.72
C ARG A 30 2.70 -0.12 6.57
N ILE A 31 1.46 -0.58 6.59
CA ILE A 31 1.04 -1.76 7.36
C ILE A 31 1.93 -2.97 7.04
N LYS A 32 2.29 -3.16 5.76
CA LYS A 32 3.20 -4.24 5.32
C LYS A 32 4.62 -4.16 5.86
N ASP A 33 5.07 -2.98 6.29
CA ASP A 33 6.42 -2.79 6.83
C ASP A 33 6.47 -3.12 8.34
N ILE A 34 5.31 -3.18 9.03
CA ILE A 34 5.20 -3.42 10.48
C ILE A 34 4.48 -4.75 10.78
N ALA A 35 3.74 -5.30 9.83
CA ALA A 35 2.99 -6.53 10.01
C ALA A 35 3.69 -7.72 9.33
N ALA A 36 3.82 -8.82 10.08
CA ALA A 36 4.25 -10.11 9.55
C ALA A 36 3.03 -10.99 9.24
N LEU A 37 3.05 -11.70 8.12
CA LEU A 37 2.02 -12.67 7.77
C LEU A 37 2.20 -13.94 8.62
N SER A 38 1.30 -14.14 9.60
CA SER A 38 1.30 -15.31 10.49
C SER A 38 1.19 -16.65 9.75
N ALA A 39 0.66 -16.65 8.52
CA ALA A 39 0.44 -17.84 7.70
C ALA A 39 1.06 -17.70 6.31
N ALA A 40 2.29 -17.19 6.21
CA ALA A 40 3.08 -17.22 4.97
C ALA A 40 3.49 -18.65 4.62
N ARG A 41 2.52 -19.49 4.22
CA ARG A 41 2.82 -20.78 3.61
C ARG A 41 3.29 -20.53 2.19
N PRO A 42 4.47 -21.01 1.77
CA PRO A 42 4.86 -20.98 0.38
C PRO A 42 3.98 -21.96 -0.39
N ASN A 43 2.79 -21.51 -0.81
CA ASN A 43 1.99 -22.26 -1.76
C ASN A 43 2.57 -22.00 -3.14
N GLN A 44 3.33 -22.95 -3.67
CA GLN A 44 3.91 -22.82 -4.99
C GLN A 44 2.79 -22.87 -6.03
N LEU A 45 2.37 -21.70 -6.50
CA LEU A 45 1.41 -21.60 -7.59
C LEU A 45 2.14 -21.92 -8.89
N ILE A 46 1.93 -23.13 -9.40
CA ILE A 46 2.38 -23.54 -10.73
C ILE A 46 1.23 -23.25 -11.70
N GLY A 47 1.39 -22.22 -12.53
CA GLY A 47 0.44 -21.89 -13.59
C GLY A 47 0.80 -22.61 -14.88
N TYR A 48 -0.01 -23.57 -15.32
CA TYR A 48 0.14 -24.18 -16.65
C TYR A 48 -0.64 -23.36 -17.68
N GLY A 49 0.04 -22.81 -18.66
CA GLY A 49 -0.60 -22.22 -19.83
C GLY A 49 -1.02 -23.34 -20.79
N LEU A 50 -2.31 -23.67 -20.83
CA LEU A 50 -2.85 -24.61 -21.80
C LEU A 50 -3.26 -23.85 -23.07
N VAL A 51 -2.62 -24.15 -24.20
CA VAL A 51 -2.98 -23.62 -25.51
C VAL A 51 -3.60 -24.75 -26.32
N VAL A 52 -4.86 -24.60 -26.76
CA VAL A 52 -5.60 -25.60 -27.57
C VAL A 52 -6.13 -24.96 -28.87
N GLY A 53 -6.43 -25.78 -29.88
CA GLY A 53 -7.13 -25.32 -31.09
C GLY A 53 -6.27 -24.63 -32.15
N LEU A 54 -4.94 -24.74 -32.07
CA LEU A 54 -4.05 -24.41 -33.19
C LEU A 54 -4.11 -25.53 -34.25
N GLN A 55 -3.95 -25.19 -35.53
CA GLN A 55 -4.01 -26.13 -36.66
C GLN A 55 -2.95 -27.26 -36.54
N GLY A 56 -3.28 -28.32 -35.80
CA GLY A 56 -2.45 -29.52 -35.63
C GLY A 56 -1.24 -29.37 -34.68
N THR A 57 -0.98 -28.19 -34.10
CA THR A 57 0.20 -27.95 -33.23
C THR A 57 -0.15 -27.62 -31.77
N GLY A 58 -1.43 -27.42 -31.44
CA GLY A 58 -1.87 -27.11 -30.06
C GLY A 58 -2.35 -28.32 -29.25
N ASP A 59 -2.68 -29.43 -29.91
CA ASP A 59 -3.34 -30.59 -29.28
C ASP A 59 -2.35 -31.75 -29.05
N GLY A 60 -1.12 -31.43 -28.66
CA GLY A 60 -0.10 -32.41 -28.34
C GLY A 60 -0.50 -33.22 -27.09
N LYS A 61 -0.46 -34.56 -27.19
CA LYS A 61 -0.66 -35.49 -26.06
C LYS A 61 0.42 -35.37 -24.96
N ASP A 62 1.42 -34.50 -25.16
CA ASP A 62 2.58 -34.31 -24.28
C ASP A 62 2.31 -33.34 -23.11
N ILE A 63 1.06 -32.95 -22.85
CA ILE A 63 0.68 -32.27 -21.60
C ILE A 63 0.57 -33.27 -20.45
N SER A 64 1.72 -33.80 -20.03
CA SER A 64 1.86 -34.81 -18.96
C SER A 64 1.24 -34.40 -17.61
N PHE A 65 0.86 -33.13 -17.43
CA PHE A 65 0.29 -32.59 -16.19
C PHE A 65 -1.25 -32.62 -16.12
N THR A 66 -1.97 -32.82 -17.24
CA THR A 66 -3.45 -32.80 -17.28
C THR A 66 -4.07 -34.21 -17.38
N ILE A 67 -3.26 -35.26 -17.58
CA ILE A 67 -3.78 -36.62 -17.67
C ILE A 67 -3.91 -37.19 -16.24
N GLN A 68 -5.12 -37.10 -15.68
CA GLN A 68 -5.50 -37.97 -14.56
C GLN A 68 -5.92 -39.33 -15.12
N THR A 69 -5.40 -40.38 -14.48
CA THR A 69 -5.80 -41.78 -14.69
C THR A 69 -7.12 -42.08 -14.00
#